data_AF-A0A5J4RXH6-F1
#
_entry.id   AF-A0A5J4RXH6-F1
#
_cell.length_a   1.000
_cell.length_b   1.000
_cell.length_c   1.000
_cell.angle_alpha   90.00
_cell.angle_beta   90.00
_cell.angle_gamma   90.00
#
_symmetry.space_group_name_H-M   'P 1'
#
loop_
_entity.id
_entity.type
_entity.pdbx_description
1 polymer ?
#
loop_
_entity_poly.entity_id
_entity_poly.type
_entity_poly.pdbx_seq_one_letter_code
_entity_poly.pdbx_strand_id
1 'polypeptide(L)'
;VGSLFIRDNANHSIFYIEKNSFKNGFGAATGGIFLDSNYSQQSVYNFKNNQFHLNKNENAEGHSQDVVLWFSHPPKGWTESNMGNKVKTLFKGSKTDVVKDSFAVVVNFSSTHIVDKHVSIARFSGSGVSQGGAYIIGMIIGGLIVAAVFVIVILFLQCKKRKFGKSDSTFQENAPLFAKQYESI
;
A
#
# COMPACT_ATOMS: atom_id res chain seq x y z
N VAL A 1 -11.45 -6.09 9.17
CA VAL A 1 -12.64 -5.23 9.35
C VAL A 1 -12.54 -4.18 8.26
N GLY A 2 -13.58 -4.11 7.42
CA GLY A 2 -13.66 -3.19 6.28
C GLY A 2 -13.98 -1.75 6.71
N SER A 3 -14.48 -0.96 5.76
CA SER A 3 -14.91 0.41 6.02
C SER A 3 -16.25 0.47 6.75
N LEU A 4 -16.48 1.56 7.48
CA LEU A 4 -17.74 1.86 8.15
C LEU A 4 -18.39 3.06 7.48
N PHE A 5 -19.62 2.89 7.01
CA PHE A 5 -20.44 3.95 6.44
C PHE A 5 -21.55 4.32 7.42
N ILE A 6 -21.59 5.59 7.82
CA ILE A 6 -22.55 6.13 8.78
C ILE A 6 -23.36 7.21 8.07
N ARG A 7 -24.67 7.05 8.04
CA ARG A 7 -25.59 8.10 7.62
C ARG A 7 -26.41 8.56 8.82
N ASP A 8 -26.22 9.81 9.22
CA ASP A 8 -26.93 10.44 10.32
C ASP A 8 -27.99 11.43 9.78
N ASN A 9 -29.24 10.98 9.79
CA ASN A 9 -30.41 11.75 9.37
C ASN A 9 -31.30 12.18 10.55
N ALA A 10 -30.88 11.94 11.79
CA ALA A 10 -31.67 12.31 12.97
C ALA A 10 -31.11 13.56 13.64
N ASN A 11 -31.99 14.35 14.26
CA ASN A 11 -31.60 15.58 14.93
C ASN A 11 -30.78 15.38 16.20
N HIS A 12 -30.68 14.15 16.70
CA HIS A 12 -29.92 13.80 17.91
C HIS A 12 -29.49 12.33 17.83
N SER A 13 -28.33 12.09 17.24
CA SER A 13 -27.69 10.78 17.20
C SER A 13 -26.46 10.74 18.09
N ILE A 14 -26.14 9.56 18.61
CA ILE A 14 -24.98 9.36 19.46
C ILE A 14 -24.17 8.19 18.89
N PHE A 15 -22.92 8.47 18.48
CA PHE A 15 -22.01 7.50 17.92
C PHE A 15 -20.72 7.43 18.74
N TYR A 16 -20.49 6.28 19.37
CA TYR A 16 -19.22 5.94 20.03
C TYR A 16 -18.57 4.78 19.30
N ILE A 17 -17.56 5.10 18.50
CA ILE A 17 -16.77 4.11 17.76
C ILE A 17 -15.34 4.26 18.26
N GLU A 18 -14.99 3.49 19.28
CA GLU A 18 -13.69 3.62 19.94
C GLU A 18 -12.94 2.29 19.96
N LYS A 19 -11.60 2.35 20.00
CA LYS A 19 -10.73 1.19 20.18
C LYS A 19 -10.86 0.12 19.07
N ASN A 20 -11.26 0.53 17.87
CA ASN A 20 -11.36 -0.35 16.71
C ASN A 20 -10.10 -0.27 15.84
N SER A 21 -9.94 -1.25 14.95
CA SER A 21 -8.91 -1.23 13.92
C SER A 21 -9.52 -1.40 12.53
N PHE A 22 -9.36 -0.38 11.70
CA PHE A 22 -9.74 -0.33 10.30
C PHE A 22 -8.49 -0.62 9.47
N LYS A 23 -8.46 -1.78 8.81
CA LYS A 23 -7.27 -2.26 8.09
C LYS A 23 -7.62 -2.70 6.69
N ASN A 24 -6.78 -2.33 5.73
CA ASN A 24 -6.89 -2.75 4.33
C ASN A 24 -8.29 -2.47 3.75
N GLY A 25 -8.93 -1.38 4.16
CA GLY A 25 -10.21 -1.00 3.60
C GLY A 25 -10.04 -0.21 2.31
N PHE A 26 -10.85 -0.56 1.32
CA PHE A 26 -10.85 0.04 -0.02
C PHE A 26 -12.27 0.49 -0.32
N GLY A 27 -12.44 1.71 -0.78
CA GLY A 27 -13.74 2.22 -1.16
C GLY A 27 -13.66 3.51 -1.95
N ALA A 28 -14.68 3.78 -2.76
CA ALA A 28 -14.76 4.98 -3.58
C ALA A 28 -14.87 6.29 -2.77
N ALA A 29 -15.43 6.21 -1.56
CA ALA A 29 -15.60 7.38 -0.69
C ALA A 29 -14.51 7.46 0.41
N THR A 30 -14.11 6.32 0.98
CA THR A 30 -13.07 6.22 2.00
C THR A 30 -12.60 4.76 2.12
N GLY A 31 -11.41 4.57 2.68
CA GLY A 31 -10.97 3.25 3.09
C GLY A 31 -11.32 2.88 4.55
N GLY A 32 -11.66 3.84 5.44
CA GLY A 32 -11.91 3.56 6.85
C GLY A 32 -13.30 3.96 7.33
N ILE A 33 -13.51 5.22 7.71
CA ILE A 33 -14.83 5.70 8.19
C ILE A 33 -15.37 6.77 7.25
N PHE A 34 -16.59 6.59 6.77
CA PHE A 34 -17.36 7.60 6.08
C PHE A 34 -18.53 8.01 6.98
N LEU A 35 -18.62 9.29 7.31
CA LEU A 35 -19.77 9.87 7.99
C LEU A 35 -20.44 10.87 7.05
N ASP A 36 -21.73 10.71 6.83
CA ASP A 36 -22.60 11.67 6.16
C ASP A 36 -23.71 12.07 7.14
N SER A 37 -23.63 13.31 7.62
CA SER A 37 -24.53 13.84 8.64
C SER A 37 -25.28 15.07 8.16
N ASN A 38 -26.60 14.95 8.15
CA ASN A 38 -27.50 16.04 7.78
C ASN A 38 -27.86 16.94 8.97
N TYR A 39 -27.91 16.44 10.20
CA TYR A 39 -28.39 17.19 11.37
C TYR A 39 -27.44 17.10 12.57
N SER A 40 -26.21 17.60 12.38
CA SER A 40 -25.11 17.41 13.32
C SER A 40 -25.09 18.33 14.56
N GLN A 41 -26.02 19.30 14.65
CA GLN A 41 -25.97 20.34 15.68
C GLN A 41 -26.21 19.84 17.10
N GLN A 42 -26.96 18.73 17.27
CA GLN A 42 -27.19 18.10 18.57
C GLN A 42 -26.66 16.66 18.63
N SER A 43 -26.10 16.14 17.55
CA SER A 43 -25.48 14.82 17.53
C SER A 43 -24.12 14.82 18.24
N VAL A 44 -23.79 13.67 18.84
CA VAL A 44 -22.53 13.42 19.53
C VAL A 44 -21.74 12.37 18.76
N TYR A 45 -20.54 12.74 18.33
CA TYR A 45 -19.61 11.83 17.66
C TYR A 45 -18.37 11.64 18.52
N ASN A 46 -17.92 10.40 18.64
CA ASN A 46 -16.68 10.06 19.35
C ASN A 46 -15.98 8.89 18.65
N PHE A 47 -14.79 9.17 18.13
CA PHE A 47 -13.99 8.25 17.31
C PHE A 47 -12.60 8.01 17.90
N LYS A 48 -12.48 8.02 19.24
CA LYS A 48 -11.20 7.97 19.94
C LYS A 48 -10.53 6.60 19.87
N ASN A 49 -9.20 6.62 19.96
CA ASN A 49 -8.36 5.43 20.11
C ASN A 49 -8.53 4.37 18.99
N ASN A 50 -8.95 4.78 17.80
CA ASN A 50 -9.02 3.89 16.65
C ASN A 50 -7.67 3.81 15.92
N GLN A 51 -7.45 2.70 15.21
CA GLN A 51 -6.26 2.48 14.40
C GLN A 51 -6.65 2.34 12.93
N PHE A 52 -6.02 3.13 12.07
CA PHE A 52 -6.24 3.12 10.63
C PHE A 52 -4.96 2.69 9.94
N HIS A 53 -5.00 1.61 9.15
CA HIS A 53 -3.80 1.05 8.55
C HIS A 53 -4.07 0.55 7.14
N LEU A 54 -3.28 1.00 6.17
CA LEU A 54 -3.33 0.59 4.77
C LEU A 54 -4.71 0.77 4.13
N ASN A 55 -5.49 1.76 4.59
CA ASN A 55 -6.76 2.07 3.96
C ASN A 55 -6.53 2.97 2.74
N LYS A 56 -7.34 2.77 1.69
CA LYS A 56 -7.24 3.53 0.45
C LYS A 56 -8.62 4.02 -0.01
N ASN A 57 -8.62 5.25 -0.51
CA ASN A 57 -9.68 5.78 -1.35
C ASN A 57 -9.29 5.52 -2.82
N GLU A 58 -10.24 5.06 -3.64
CA GLU A 58 -10.04 4.79 -5.07
C GLU A 58 -10.28 6.02 -5.97
N ASN A 59 -10.81 7.12 -5.45
CA ASN A 59 -10.97 8.35 -6.22
C ASN A 59 -9.62 9.00 -6.53
N ALA A 60 -9.37 9.25 -7.82
CA ALA A 60 -8.14 9.83 -8.35
C ALA A 60 -7.84 11.24 -7.79
N GLU A 61 -8.86 11.94 -7.29
CA GLU A 61 -8.76 13.29 -6.72
C GLU A 61 -8.54 13.29 -5.18
N GLY A 62 -8.75 12.16 -4.51
CA GLY A 62 -8.83 12.08 -3.05
C GLY A 62 -7.80 11.12 -2.46
N HIS A 63 -6.56 11.59 -2.30
CA HIS A 63 -5.46 10.82 -1.70
C HIS A 63 -5.87 10.08 -0.42
N SER A 64 -5.81 8.74 -0.42
CA SER A 64 -5.60 7.84 0.74
C SER A 64 -6.22 8.25 2.09
N GLN A 65 -7.45 8.77 2.10
CA GLN A 65 -8.10 9.20 3.33
C GLN A 65 -8.66 7.98 4.09
N ASP A 66 -8.16 7.79 5.30
CA ASP A 66 -8.69 6.85 6.27
C ASP A 66 -10.11 7.21 6.71
N VAL A 67 -10.42 8.51 6.72
CA VAL A 67 -11.70 9.02 7.20
C VAL A 67 -12.17 10.17 6.33
N VAL A 68 -13.45 10.16 5.98
CA VAL A 68 -14.15 11.28 5.37
C VAL A 68 -15.37 11.62 6.21
N LEU A 69 -15.45 12.87 6.64
CA LEU A 69 -16.57 13.41 7.41
C LEU A 69 -17.29 14.45 6.57
N TRP A 70 -18.55 14.22 6.29
CA TRP A 70 -19.43 15.11 5.56
C TRP A 70 -20.53 15.62 6.49
N PHE A 71 -20.62 16.94 6.61
CA PHE A 71 -21.61 17.61 7.44
C PHE A 71 -22.38 18.63 6.62
N SER A 72 -23.66 18.36 6.35
CA SER A 72 -24.54 19.30 5.64
C SER A 72 -24.89 20.53 6.47
N HIS A 73 -24.74 20.43 7.79
CA HIS A 73 -24.78 21.56 8.73
C HIS A 73 -23.62 21.41 9.71
N PRO A 74 -22.99 22.51 10.17
CA PRO A 74 -21.85 22.43 11.07
C PRO A 74 -22.28 21.93 12.46
N PRO A 75 -21.53 21.00 13.08
CA PRO A 75 -21.78 20.64 14.46
C PRO A 75 -21.63 21.86 15.37
N LYS A 76 -22.30 21.85 16.52
CA LYS A 76 -22.34 23.03 17.41
C LYS A 76 -20.93 23.52 17.79
N GLY A 77 -20.68 24.80 17.55
CA GLY A 77 -19.41 25.46 17.87
C GLY A 77 -18.26 25.14 16.90
N TRP A 78 -18.54 24.51 15.76
CA TRP A 78 -17.59 24.39 14.67
C TRP A 78 -17.56 25.67 13.84
N THR A 79 -16.36 26.09 13.48
CA THR A 79 -16.07 27.21 12.58
C THR A 79 -14.98 26.77 11.61
N GLU A 80 -14.82 27.46 10.49
CA GLU A 80 -13.74 27.17 9.53
C GLU A 80 -12.35 27.21 10.16
N SER A 81 -12.13 28.18 11.05
CA SER A 81 -10.87 28.36 11.75
C SER A 81 -10.57 27.23 12.74
N ASN A 82 -11.61 26.60 13.32
CA ASN A 82 -11.44 25.61 14.40
C ASN A 82 -11.71 24.16 14.00
N MET A 83 -12.35 23.89 12.85
CA MET A 83 -12.82 22.55 12.47
C MET A 83 -11.69 21.50 12.47
N GLY A 84 -10.48 21.85 12.04
CA GLY A 84 -9.35 20.93 12.06
C GLY A 84 -8.99 20.48 13.48
N ASN A 85 -9.07 21.39 14.46
CA ASN A 85 -8.85 21.07 15.87
C ASN A 85 -10.01 20.26 16.46
N LYS A 86 -11.26 20.53 16.02
CA LYS A 86 -12.42 19.73 16.41
C LYS A 86 -12.33 18.30 15.90
N VAL A 87 -11.94 18.09 14.64
CA VAL A 87 -11.66 16.77 14.07
C VAL A 87 -10.57 16.04 14.87
N LYS A 88 -9.43 16.70 15.15
CA LYS A 88 -8.38 16.10 16.02
C LYS A 88 -8.90 15.69 17.40
N THR A 89 -9.84 16.44 17.95
CA THR A 89 -10.47 16.13 19.25
C THR A 89 -11.40 14.91 19.16
N LEU A 90 -12.19 14.81 18.09
CA LEU A 90 -13.06 13.65 17.83
C LEU A 90 -12.27 12.34 17.76
N PHE A 91 -11.06 12.40 17.20
CA PHE A 91 -10.17 11.26 16.98
C PHE A 91 -9.00 11.23 17.95
N LYS A 92 -9.15 11.82 19.15
CA LYS A 92 -8.08 11.85 20.14
C LYS A 92 -7.59 10.43 20.47
N GLY A 93 -6.27 10.23 20.43
CA GLY A 93 -5.64 8.94 20.69
C GLY A 93 -5.68 7.95 19.52
N SER A 94 -6.40 8.27 18.43
CA SER A 94 -6.39 7.47 17.21
C SER A 94 -5.05 7.60 16.47
N LYS A 95 -4.69 6.58 15.70
CA LYS A 95 -3.42 6.52 14.95
C LYS A 95 -3.62 6.07 13.50
N THR A 96 -2.79 6.58 12.60
CA THR A 96 -2.77 6.25 11.17
C THR A 96 -1.36 5.90 10.68
N ASP A 97 -1.23 5.16 9.58
CA ASP A 97 0.03 5.01 8.83
C ASP A 97 0.21 6.06 7.72
N VAL A 98 -0.85 6.77 7.33
CA VAL A 98 -0.83 7.86 6.35
C VAL A 98 0.05 9.02 6.84
N VAL A 99 0.86 9.57 5.93
CA VAL A 99 1.85 10.62 6.25
C VAL A 99 1.20 11.99 6.41
N LYS A 100 0.27 12.31 5.52
CA LYS A 100 -0.36 13.63 5.41
C LYS A 100 -1.80 13.48 4.96
N ASP A 101 -2.66 14.40 5.37
CA ASP A 101 -4.03 14.53 4.88
C ASP A 101 -4.84 13.23 5.12
N SER A 102 -4.58 12.58 6.26
CA SER A 102 -5.16 11.28 6.60
C SER A 102 -6.68 11.31 6.65
N PHE A 103 -7.26 12.44 7.08
CA PHE A 103 -8.70 12.65 7.14
C PHE A 103 -9.11 13.83 6.25
N ALA A 104 -10.28 13.73 5.62
CA ALA A 104 -10.99 14.86 5.02
C ALA A 104 -12.23 15.20 5.83
N VAL A 105 -12.51 16.50 5.91
CA VAL A 105 -13.74 17.02 6.50
C VAL A 105 -14.34 18.07 5.58
N VAL A 106 -15.59 17.83 5.19
CA VAL A 106 -16.39 18.71 4.35
C VAL A 106 -17.55 19.21 5.20
N VAL A 107 -17.67 20.53 5.32
CA VAL A 107 -18.75 21.17 6.09
C VAL A 107 -19.42 22.22 5.23
N ASN A 108 -20.74 22.12 5.11
CA ASN A 108 -21.57 23.17 4.57
C ASN A 108 -21.97 24.12 5.70
N PHE A 109 -21.43 25.35 5.67
CA PHE A 109 -21.77 26.41 6.64
C PHE A 109 -22.96 27.25 6.18
N SER A 110 -23.21 27.33 4.87
CA SER A 110 -24.38 27.95 4.26
C SER A 110 -24.61 27.42 2.84
N SER A 111 -25.78 27.67 2.24
CA SER A 111 -26.16 27.16 0.91
C SER A 111 -25.13 27.35 -0.21
N THR A 112 -24.27 28.35 -0.11
CA THR A 112 -23.21 28.65 -1.09
C THR A 112 -21.80 28.55 -0.53
N HIS A 113 -21.65 28.17 0.74
CA HIS A 113 -20.36 28.15 1.43
C HIS A 113 -20.04 26.76 1.98
N ILE A 114 -19.33 25.99 1.16
CA ILE A 114 -18.83 24.66 1.48
C ILE A 114 -17.34 24.76 1.69
N VAL A 115 -16.87 24.20 2.79
CA VAL A 115 -15.44 24.19 3.12
C VAL A 115 -14.95 22.77 3.25
N ASP A 116 -13.92 22.45 2.48
CA ASP A 116 -13.15 21.21 2.56
C ASP A 116 -11.81 21.46 3.26
N LYS A 117 -11.46 20.57 4.17
CA LYS A 117 -10.17 20.60 4.87
C LYS A 117 -9.63 19.21 5.12
N HIS A 118 -8.34 19.08 4.85
CA HIS A 118 -7.59 17.90 5.21
C HIS A 118 -6.90 18.06 6.57
N VAL A 119 -6.90 16.97 7.34
CA VAL A 119 -6.36 16.93 8.70
C VAL A 119 -5.49 15.70 8.85
N SER A 120 -4.26 15.91 9.29
CA SER A 120 -3.36 14.84 9.74
C SER A 120 -3.52 14.61 11.24
N ILE A 121 -3.62 13.34 11.64
CA ILE A 121 -3.58 12.92 13.06
C ILE A 121 -2.26 12.21 13.38
N ALA A 122 -2.12 11.74 14.62
CA ALA A 122 -0.92 11.07 15.09
C ALA A 122 -0.65 9.79 14.29
N ARG A 123 0.62 9.54 13.98
CA ARG A 123 1.03 8.32 13.29
C ARG A 123 1.30 7.19 14.27
N PHE A 124 1.33 5.95 13.77
CA PHE A 124 1.91 4.85 14.54
C PHE A 124 3.35 5.18 14.90
N SER A 125 3.60 5.35 16.20
CA SER A 125 4.91 5.52 16.79
C SER A 125 5.62 4.16 16.81
N GLY A 126 6.46 3.85 15.81
CA GLY A 126 7.25 2.60 15.85
C GLY A 126 7.93 2.18 14.53
N SER A 127 9.26 2.12 14.61
CA SER A 127 10.29 1.50 13.75
C SER A 127 10.33 1.87 12.26
N GLY A 128 11.42 2.53 11.86
CA GLY A 128 11.77 2.94 10.50
C GLY A 128 12.10 1.79 9.53
N VAL A 129 11.19 0.85 9.39
CA VAL A 129 11.13 -0.01 8.21
C VAL A 129 9.68 -0.02 7.78
N SER A 130 9.36 0.81 6.77
CA SER A 130 8.08 0.67 6.06
C SER A 130 7.93 -0.81 5.68
N GLN A 131 6.72 -1.38 5.73
CA GLN A 131 6.54 -2.78 5.30
C GLN A 131 7.15 -3.02 3.89
N GLY A 132 7.13 -2.00 3.02
CA GLY A 132 7.85 -2.01 1.74
C GLY A 132 9.37 -2.24 1.86
N GLY A 133 10.04 -1.65 2.85
CA GLY A 133 11.46 -1.90 3.12
C GLY A 133 11.77 -3.34 3.50
N ALA A 134 10.91 -3.99 4.29
CA ALA A 134 11.08 -5.40 4.63
C ALA A 134 10.90 -6.32 3.40
N TYR A 135 9.93 -6.01 2.53
CA TYR A 135 9.75 -6.73 1.25
C TYR A 135 10.93 -6.52 0.29
N ILE A 136 11.47 -5.30 0.19
CA ILE A 136 12.64 -5.00 -0.63
C ILE A 136 13.86 -5.78 -0.13
N ILE A 137 14.10 -5.80 1.19
CA ILE A 137 15.20 -6.58 1.80
C ILE A 137 15.02 -8.08 1.51
N GLY A 138 13.79 -8.60 1.62
CA GLY A 138 13.48 -9.99 1.29
C GLY A 138 13.76 -10.34 -0.19
N MET A 139 13.41 -9.45 -1.13
CA MET A 139 13.69 -9.65 -2.56
C MET A 139 15.19 -9.65 -2.86
N ILE A 140 15.97 -8.78 -2.23
CA ILE A 140 17.43 -8.72 -2.43
C ILE A 140 18.09 -10.02 -1.96
N ILE A 141 17.73 -10.50 -0.76
CA ILE A 141 18.29 -11.74 -0.20
C ILE A 141 17.86 -12.96 -1.04
N GLY A 142 16.59 -13.04 -1.42
CA GLY A 142 16.09 -14.14 -2.28
C GLY A 142 16.78 -14.19 -3.65
N GLY A 143 17.00 -13.03 -4.28
CA GLY A 143 17.68 -12.93 -5.58
C GLY A 143 19.13 -13.43 -5.54
N LEU A 144 19.87 -13.13 -4.47
CA LEU A 144 21.26 -13.57 -4.31
C LEU A 144 21.37 -15.11 -4.24
N ILE A 145 20.44 -15.77 -3.54
CA ILE A 145 20.43 -17.24 -3.41
C ILE A 145 20.14 -17.88 -4.78
N VAL A 146 19.15 -17.37 -5.52
CA VAL A 146 18.80 -17.89 -6.84
C VAL A 146 19.97 -17.72 -7.82
N ALA A 147 20.63 -16.56 -7.82
CA ALA A 147 21.80 -16.32 -8.65
C ALA A 147 22.95 -17.29 -8.34
N ALA A 148 23.24 -17.53 -7.05
CA ALA A 148 24.28 -18.46 -6.63
C ALA A 148 23.99 -19.91 -7.10
N VAL A 149 22.75 -20.38 -6.95
CA VAL A 149 22.34 -21.70 -7.43
C VAL A 149 22.49 -21.80 -8.95
N PHE A 150 22.10 -20.77 -9.69
CA PHE A 150 22.20 -20.74 -11.15
C PHE A 150 23.66 -20.84 -11.63
N VAL A 151 24.59 -20.14 -10.97
CA VAL A 151 26.03 -20.22 -11.26
C VAL A 151 26.55 -21.64 -11.00
N ILE A 152 26.18 -22.27 -9.88
CA ILE A 152 26.59 -23.64 -9.55
C ILE A 152 26.09 -24.63 -10.61
N VAL A 153 24.83 -24.50 -11.05
CA VAL A 153 24.25 -25.35 -12.11
C VAL A 153 25.00 -25.19 -13.43
N ILE A 154 25.31 -23.95 -13.84
CA ILE A 154 26.09 -23.69 -15.06
C ILE A 154 27.49 -24.32 -14.97
N LEU A 155 28.18 -24.14 -13.85
CA LEU A 155 29.51 -24.73 -13.63
C LEU A 155 29.45 -26.26 -13.68
N PHE A 156 28.43 -26.87 -13.06
CA PHE A 156 28.23 -28.31 -13.10
C PHE A 156 27.98 -28.82 -14.54
N LEU A 157 27.14 -28.13 -15.32
CA LEU A 157 26.87 -28.46 -16.72
C LEU A 157 28.13 -28.31 -17.60
N GLN A 158 28.94 -27.27 -17.39
CA GLN A 158 30.21 -27.08 -18.10
C GLN A 158 31.26 -28.13 -17.73
N CYS A 159 31.39 -28.47 -16.44
CA CYS A 159 32.26 -29.55 -15.96
C CYS A 159 31.83 -30.92 -16.51
N LYS A 160 30.53 -31.19 -16.59
CA LYS A 160 29.99 -32.42 -17.19
C LYS A 160 30.29 -32.49 -18.68
N LYS A 161 30.08 -31.40 -19.44
CA LYS A 161 30.47 -31.31 -20.86
C LYS A 161 31.98 -31.52 -21.08
N ARG A 162 32.84 -30.97 -20.22
CA ARG A 162 34.29 -31.17 -20.31
C ARG A 162 34.75 -32.59 -19.97
N LYS A 163 34.05 -33.29 -19.06
CA LYS A 163 34.34 -34.71 -18.76
C LYS A 163 33.88 -35.65 -19.88
N PHE A 164 32.75 -35.39 -20.52
CA PHE A 164 32.25 -36.22 -21.63
C PHE A 164 32.81 -35.84 -23.01
N GLY A 165 33.38 -34.65 -23.19
CA GLY A 165 34.05 -34.22 -24.42
C GLY A 165 35.55 -34.55 -24.50
N LYS A 166 36.09 -35.33 -23.56
CA LYS A 166 37.52 -35.74 -23.52
C LYS A 166 37.72 -37.26 -23.55
N SER A 167 36.76 -38.00 -24.10
CA SER A 167 36.91 -39.41 -24.45
C SER A 167 36.63 -39.56 -25.94
N ASP A 168 37.62 -39.17 -26.76
CA ASP A 168 37.91 -39.71 -28.10
C ASP A 168 38.82 -38.75 -28.87
N SER A 169 40.03 -38.54 -28.35
CA SER A 169 41.12 -37.94 -29.13
C SER A 169 42.38 -38.78 -28.98
N THR A 170 42.30 -40.05 -29.39
CA THR A 170 43.49 -40.89 -29.58
C THR A 170 43.22 -42.00 -30.59
N PHE A 171 43.03 -41.66 -31.88
CA PHE A 171 43.60 -42.44 -33.00
C PHE A 171 43.27 -41.78 -34.35
N GLN A 172 44.16 -40.91 -34.85
CA GLN A 172 44.37 -40.79 -36.29
C GLN A 172 45.77 -40.24 -36.54
N GLU A 173 46.77 -41.09 -36.29
CA GLU A 173 48.10 -40.94 -36.85
C GLU A 173 48.08 -41.33 -38.34
N ASN A 174 48.57 -40.43 -39.18
CA ASN A 174 49.51 -40.71 -40.28
C ASN A 174 49.19 -41.82 -41.31
N ALA A 175 48.61 -41.39 -42.44
CA ALA A 175 48.97 -41.74 -43.85
C ALA A 175 48.66 -43.19 -44.37
N PRO A 176 48.55 -43.47 -45.70
CA PRO A 176 49.39 -42.92 -46.77
C PRO A 176 48.71 -42.49 -48.10
N LEU A 177 49.53 -41.76 -48.87
CA LEU A 177 49.39 -41.38 -50.28
C LEU A 177 49.00 -42.56 -51.18
N PHE A 178 48.14 -42.29 -52.17
CA PHE A 178 48.25 -42.96 -53.48
C PHE A 178 48.30 -41.93 -54.60
N ALA A 179 49.40 -42.02 -55.34
CA ALA A 179 49.75 -41.21 -56.50
C ALA A 179 48.85 -41.52 -57.70
N LYS A 180 48.63 -40.49 -58.53
CA LYS A 180 48.16 -40.65 -59.91
C LYS A 180 49.14 -41.53 -60.69
N GLN A 181 48.61 -42.45 -61.49
CA GLN A 181 49.34 -43.05 -62.60
C GLN A 181 48.49 -42.90 -63.87
N TYR A 182 49.08 -42.24 -64.88
CA TYR A 182 48.60 -42.22 -66.25
C TYR A 182 48.70 -43.62 -66.85
N GLU A 183 47.79 -43.96 -67.77
CA GLU A 183 48.20 -44.66 -68.99
C GLU A 183 47.30 -44.27 -70.17
N SER A 184 47.97 -43.90 -71.25
CA SER A 184 47.49 -43.71 -72.61
C SER A 184 48.10 -44.81 -73.46
N ILE A 185 47.29 -45.52 -74.24
CA ILE A 185 47.59 -45.90 -75.63
C ILE A 185 46.26 -45.81 -76.40
#